data_AF-A0A7X9KJ24-F1
#
_entry.id   AF-A0A7X9KJ24-F1
#
_cell.length_a   1.000
_cell.length_b   1.000
_cell.length_c   1.000
_cell.angle_alpha   90.00
_cell.angle_beta   90.00
_cell.angle_gamma   90.00
#
_symmetry.space_group_name_H-M   'P 1'
#
loop_
_entity.id
_entity.type
_entity.pdbx_description
1 polymer ?
#
loop_
_entity_poly.entity_id
_entity_poly.type
_entity_poly.pdbx_seq_one_letter_code
_entity_poly.pdbx_strand_id
1 'polypeptide(L)'
;MDKSPTPSLLPIFRSQQQAELLALILGDPTAEHSMTELAERTGVPYASVHREVERADAAGLVSSRLIGRTRLIRADVSSPYFAGLSDVLVKAFGVPWVIGQELARVKGIDAAYVYGSWAARFSGEDGDRPVGDIDLLVLGELDRDEVYAAASAAEHRLGRAVQVTIRSPDWLTDGSGTFHDTVAGRPMVPVPMATRTAREDPSSATARPPRRPSAKFSGPKQRRRG
;
A
#
# COMPACT_ATOMS: atom_id res chain seq x y z
N MET A 1 -27.20 -6.38 11.85
CA MET A 1 -26.11 -5.66 11.19
C MET A 1 -24.92 -5.83 12.12
N ASP A 2 -24.07 -6.82 11.86
CA ASP A 2 -22.96 -7.12 12.77
C ASP A 2 -22.03 -5.91 12.83
N LYS A 3 -21.84 -5.41 14.04
CA LYS A 3 -20.94 -4.30 14.32
C LYS A 3 -19.53 -4.83 14.09
N SER A 4 -18.83 -4.33 13.08
CA SER A 4 -17.41 -4.66 12.90
C SER A 4 -16.67 -4.35 14.20
N PRO A 5 -15.87 -5.30 14.73
CA PRO A 5 -15.19 -5.09 16.00
C PRO A 5 -14.23 -3.90 15.91
N THR A 6 -14.10 -3.19 17.03
CA THR A 6 -13.11 -2.14 17.23
C THR A 6 -11.70 -2.75 17.11
N PRO A 7 -10.74 -2.09 16.45
CA PRO A 7 -9.44 -2.69 16.21
C PRO A 7 -8.60 -2.76 17.50
N SER A 8 -8.09 -3.96 17.82
CA SER A 8 -7.31 -4.21 19.05
C SER A 8 -6.00 -3.44 19.12
N LEU A 9 -5.42 -3.08 17.97
CA LEU A 9 -4.21 -2.25 17.89
C LEU A 9 -4.41 -0.82 18.40
N LEU A 10 -5.59 -0.24 18.15
CA LEU A 10 -5.90 1.12 18.59
C LEU A 10 -7.41 1.31 18.72
N PRO A 11 -8.01 1.00 19.89
CA PRO A 11 -9.45 0.91 20.07
C PRO A 11 -10.17 2.27 20.20
N ILE A 12 -9.66 3.29 19.51
CA ILE A 12 -10.27 4.62 19.33
C ILE A 12 -10.99 4.73 17.98
N PHE A 13 -10.69 3.84 17.02
CA PHE A 13 -11.33 3.79 15.71
C PHE A 13 -12.61 2.95 15.74
N ARG A 14 -13.55 3.23 14.83
CA ARG A 14 -14.86 2.54 14.80
C ARG A 14 -14.75 1.10 14.31
N SER A 15 -13.77 0.81 13.46
CA SER A 15 -13.51 -0.53 12.93
C SER A 15 -12.10 -0.62 12.37
N GLN A 16 -11.59 -1.86 12.26
CA GLN A 16 -10.34 -2.18 11.57
C GLN A 16 -10.34 -1.63 10.12
N GLN A 17 -11.44 -1.82 9.39
CA GLN A 17 -11.58 -1.38 8.00
C GLN A 17 -11.44 0.13 7.84
N GLN A 18 -11.99 0.90 8.79
CA GLN A 18 -11.81 2.36 8.80
C GLN A 18 -10.33 2.71 9.04
N ALA A 19 -9.71 2.08 10.02
CA ALA A 19 -8.34 2.38 10.40
C ALA A 19 -7.35 2.05 9.26
N GLU A 20 -7.48 0.88 8.63
CA GLU A 20 -6.65 0.50 7.48
C GLU A 20 -6.84 1.43 6.28
N LEU A 21 -8.08 1.80 5.96
CA LEU A 21 -8.36 2.73 4.87
C LEU A 21 -7.73 4.11 5.13
N LEU A 22 -7.87 4.64 6.35
CA LEU A 22 -7.26 5.92 6.70
C LEU A 22 -5.73 5.82 6.76
N ALA A 23 -5.17 4.72 7.25
CA ALA A 23 -3.73 4.50 7.23
C ALA A 23 -3.17 4.47 5.80
N LEU A 24 -3.91 3.85 4.87
CA LEU A 24 -3.54 3.83 3.47
C LEU A 24 -3.51 5.23 2.84
N ILE A 25 -4.55 6.04 3.08
CA ILE A 25 -4.67 7.37 2.47
C ILE A 25 -3.76 8.39 3.14
N LEU A 26 -3.70 8.39 4.47
CA LEU A 26 -2.95 9.40 5.25
C LEU A 26 -1.46 9.05 5.40
N GLY A 27 -1.08 7.78 5.20
CA GLY A 27 0.30 7.31 5.28
C GLY A 27 1.17 7.69 4.07
N ASP A 28 0.55 7.95 2.91
CA ASP A 28 1.19 8.54 1.74
C ASP A 28 0.37 9.73 1.22
N PRO A 29 0.60 10.94 1.76
CA PRO A 29 -0.18 12.11 1.38
C PRO A 29 0.03 12.57 -0.06
N THR A 30 1.04 12.03 -0.75
CA THR A 30 1.31 12.36 -2.15
C THR A 30 0.54 11.46 -3.13
N ALA A 31 0.08 10.31 -2.65
CA ALA A 31 -0.67 9.38 -3.45
C ALA A 31 -2.13 9.82 -3.62
N GLU A 32 -2.67 9.54 -4.80
CA GLU A 32 -4.09 9.67 -5.09
C GLU A 32 -4.65 8.29 -5.41
N HIS A 33 -5.84 8.01 -4.90
CA HIS A 33 -6.47 6.71 -5.03
C HIS A 33 -7.88 6.83 -5.57
N SER A 34 -8.24 5.95 -6.50
CA SER A 34 -9.65 5.74 -6.82
C SER A 34 -10.34 4.92 -5.71
N MET A 35 -11.67 5.02 -5.60
CA MET A 35 -12.45 4.18 -4.68
C MET A 35 -12.23 2.68 -4.93
N THR A 36 -12.04 2.29 -6.19
CA THR A 36 -11.77 0.91 -6.60
C THR A 36 -10.41 0.45 -6.10
N GLU A 37 -9.36 1.25 -6.31
CA GLU A 37 -8.01 0.94 -5.81
C GLU A 37 -7.98 0.83 -4.28
N LEU A 38 -8.72 1.70 -3.58
CA LEU A 38 -8.84 1.63 -2.12
C LEU A 38 -9.49 0.32 -1.68
N ALA A 39 -10.56 -0.12 -2.35
CA ALA A 39 -11.23 -1.39 -2.05
C ALA A 39 -10.31 -2.59 -2.33
N GLU A 40 -9.60 -2.59 -3.45
CA GLU A 40 -8.67 -3.66 -3.83
C GLU A 40 -7.49 -3.77 -2.87
N ARG A 41 -6.86 -2.64 -2.52
CA ARG A 41 -5.66 -2.62 -1.67
C ARG A 41 -5.94 -2.93 -0.20
N THR A 42 -7.16 -2.64 0.27
CA THR A 42 -7.55 -2.90 1.67
C THR A 42 -8.37 -4.18 1.82
N GLY A 43 -8.87 -4.78 0.73
CA GLY A 43 -9.84 -5.86 0.79
C GLY A 43 -11.21 -5.45 1.37
N VAL A 44 -11.43 -4.15 1.62
CA VAL A 44 -12.68 -3.64 2.19
C VAL A 44 -13.74 -3.54 1.08
N PRO A 45 -15.00 -3.98 1.34
CA PRO A 45 -16.06 -3.85 0.35
C PRO A 45 -16.23 -2.41 -0.15
N TYR A 46 -16.39 -2.22 -1.47
CA TYR A 46 -16.50 -0.91 -2.10
C TYR A 46 -17.51 0.03 -1.41
N ALA A 47 -18.69 -0.50 -1.05
CA ALA A 47 -19.72 0.28 -0.36
C ALA A 47 -19.26 0.77 1.02
N SER A 48 -18.42 0.01 1.72
CA SER A 48 -17.80 0.43 2.98
C SER A 48 -16.73 1.49 2.74
N VAL A 49 -15.85 1.30 1.75
CA VAL A 49 -14.86 2.31 1.34
C VAL A 49 -15.55 3.64 1.03
N HIS A 50 -16.57 3.62 0.17
CA HIS A 50 -17.34 4.81 -0.19
C HIS A 50 -17.86 5.53 1.06
N ARG A 51 -18.55 4.81 1.97
CA ARG A 51 -19.09 5.43 3.20
C ARG A 51 -17.99 6.00 4.11
N GLU A 52 -16.84 5.33 4.22
CA GLU A 52 -15.73 5.82 5.04
C GLU A 52 -15.02 7.04 4.42
N VAL A 53 -14.84 7.05 3.09
CA VAL A 53 -14.29 8.21 2.38
C VAL A 53 -15.22 9.42 2.47
N GLU A 54 -16.53 9.27 2.28
CA GLU A 54 -17.46 10.41 2.41
C GLU A 54 -17.40 11.03 3.82
N ARG A 55 -17.27 10.19 4.86
CA ARG A 55 -17.09 10.70 6.24
C ARG A 55 -15.76 11.41 6.43
N ALA A 56 -14.68 10.88 5.88
CA ALA A 56 -13.37 11.50 5.96
C ALA A 56 -13.32 12.83 5.21
N ASP A 57 -13.96 12.92 4.05
CA ASP A 57 -14.06 14.14 3.23
C ASP A 57 -14.89 15.20 3.96
N ALA A 58 -16.05 14.82 4.51
CA ALA A 58 -16.88 15.69 5.33
C ALA A 58 -16.18 16.21 6.60
N ALA A 59 -15.20 15.45 7.13
CA ALA A 59 -14.39 15.83 8.27
C ALA A 59 -13.11 16.62 7.89
N GLY A 60 -12.86 16.84 6.59
CA GLY A 60 -11.64 17.48 6.11
C GLY A 60 -10.37 16.68 6.41
N LEU A 61 -10.45 15.36 6.44
CA LEU A 61 -9.27 14.47 6.59
C LEU A 61 -8.70 14.07 5.24
N VAL A 62 -9.56 14.00 4.22
CA VAL A 62 -9.19 13.72 2.84
C VAL A 62 -9.78 14.81 1.96
N SER A 63 -9.21 14.96 0.77
CA SER A 63 -9.76 15.79 -0.30
C SER A 63 -10.01 14.92 -1.52
N SER A 64 -10.95 15.33 -2.37
CA SER A 64 -11.25 14.63 -3.60
C SER A 64 -11.29 15.54 -4.83
N ARG A 65 -10.92 15.00 -5.98
CA ARG A 65 -11.01 15.69 -7.28
C ARG A 65 -11.44 14.72 -8.37
N LEU A 66 -12.05 15.26 -9.43
CA LEU A 66 -12.43 14.47 -10.61
C LEU A 66 -11.33 14.55 -11.68
N ILE A 67 -10.95 13.39 -12.22
CA ILE A 67 -10.26 13.29 -13.51
C ILE A 67 -11.13 12.46 -14.45
N GLY A 68 -11.68 13.12 -15.47
CA GLY A 68 -12.67 12.50 -16.34
C GLY A 68 -13.90 12.06 -15.55
N ARG A 69 -14.10 10.75 -15.43
CA ARG A 69 -15.20 10.14 -14.67
C ARG A 69 -14.76 9.55 -13.33
N THR A 70 -13.46 9.59 -13.02
CA THR A 70 -12.89 8.97 -11.82
C THR A 70 -12.73 10.02 -10.72
N ARG A 71 -13.29 9.73 -9.54
CA ARG A 71 -13.02 10.49 -8.32
C ARG A 71 -11.75 9.95 -7.68
N LEU A 72 -10.75 10.82 -7.56
CA LEU A 72 -9.50 10.55 -6.89
C LEU A 72 -9.52 11.15 -5.49
N ILE A 73 -9.05 10.37 -4.52
CA ILE A 73 -9.04 10.68 -3.09
C ILE A 73 -7.59 10.76 -2.65
N ARG A 74 -7.26 11.76 -1.83
CA ARG A 74 -5.94 11.91 -1.21
C ARG A 74 -6.05 12.50 0.19
N ALA A 75 -5.00 12.39 0.99
CA ALA A 75 -4.94 13.08 2.28
C ALA A 75 -5.11 14.60 2.11
N ASP A 76 -5.86 15.25 3.01
CA ASP A 76 -5.86 16.69 3.11
C ASP A 76 -4.80 17.15 4.12
N VAL A 77 -3.61 17.47 3.60
CA VAL A 77 -2.48 17.95 4.43
C VAL A 77 -2.69 19.34 5.03
N SER A 78 -3.72 20.08 4.59
CA SER A 78 -4.10 21.36 5.19
C SER A 78 -4.92 21.18 6.47
N SER A 79 -5.43 19.97 6.71
CA SER A 79 -6.19 19.62 7.90
C SER A 79 -5.33 19.77 9.16
N PRO A 80 -5.81 20.43 10.23
CA PRO A 80 -5.08 20.53 11.49
C PRO A 80 -4.88 19.15 12.16
N TYR A 81 -5.65 18.14 11.75
CA TYR A 81 -5.56 16.79 12.28
C TYR A 81 -4.55 15.90 11.54
N PHE A 82 -4.11 16.29 10.34
CA PHE A 82 -3.38 15.42 9.43
C PHE A 82 -2.12 14.84 10.05
N ALA A 83 -1.21 15.68 10.56
CA ALA A 83 0.09 15.24 11.04
C ALA A 83 -0.02 14.23 12.20
N GLY A 84 -0.87 14.53 13.19
CA GLY A 84 -1.06 13.65 14.35
C GLY A 84 -1.79 12.36 13.99
N LEU A 85 -2.83 12.44 13.14
CA LEU A 85 -3.61 11.26 12.76
C LEU A 85 -2.82 10.34 11.84
N SER A 86 -2.09 10.89 10.86
CA SER A 86 -1.19 10.14 9.98
C SER A 86 -0.14 9.40 10.79
N ASP A 87 0.55 10.09 11.72
CA ASP A 87 1.58 9.48 12.57
C ASP A 87 1.03 8.29 13.37
N VAL A 88 -0.10 8.48 14.05
CA VAL A 88 -0.74 7.42 14.85
C VAL A 88 -1.20 6.24 13.99
N LEU A 89 -1.82 6.51 12.84
CA LEU A 89 -2.28 5.47 11.92
C LEU A 89 -1.12 4.68 11.30
N VAL A 90 -0.05 5.36 10.90
CA VAL A 90 1.14 4.72 10.33
C VAL A 90 1.80 3.79 11.36
N LYS A 91 1.95 4.25 12.61
CA LYS A 91 2.53 3.44 13.71
C LYS A 91 1.66 2.25 14.11
N ALA A 92 0.33 2.40 14.02
CA ALA A 92 -0.60 1.35 14.40
C ALA A 92 -0.85 0.34 13.26
N PHE A 93 -1.25 0.81 12.08
CA PHE A 93 -1.77 -0.01 10.98
C PHE A 93 -0.87 0.02 9.72
N GLY A 94 0.09 0.94 9.64
CA GLY A 94 0.98 1.11 8.48
C GLY A 94 2.20 0.19 8.46
N VAL A 95 2.39 -0.68 9.46
CA VAL A 95 3.61 -1.48 9.65
C VAL A 95 4.03 -2.25 8.39
N PRO A 96 3.18 -3.07 7.73
CA PRO A 96 3.60 -3.84 6.56
C PRO A 96 3.99 -2.92 5.39
N TRP A 97 3.29 -1.79 5.22
CA TRP A 97 3.58 -0.86 4.13
C TRP A 97 4.87 -0.06 4.36
N VAL A 98 5.13 0.36 5.60
CA VAL A 98 6.38 1.04 5.97
C VAL A 98 7.57 0.10 5.75
N ILE A 99 7.51 -1.12 6.28
CA ILE A 99 8.55 -2.13 6.09
C ILE A 99 8.73 -2.42 4.60
N GLY A 100 7.63 -2.58 3.85
CA GLY A 100 7.69 -2.89 2.43
C GLY A 100 8.40 -1.83 1.58
N GLN A 101 8.25 -0.55 1.92
CA GLN A 101 8.98 0.53 1.25
C GLN A 101 10.48 0.47 1.50
N GLU A 102 10.90 0.21 2.74
CA GLU A 102 12.32 0.13 3.08
C GLU A 102 12.96 -1.12 2.45
N LEU A 103 12.25 -2.25 2.47
CA LEU A 103 12.70 -3.50 1.85
C LEU A 103 12.69 -3.47 0.32
N ALA A 104 11.93 -2.58 -0.33
CA ALA A 104 11.83 -2.51 -1.80
C ALA A 104 13.18 -2.24 -2.51
N ARG A 105 14.20 -1.79 -1.78
CA ARG A 105 15.56 -1.54 -2.30
C ARG A 105 16.48 -2.76 -2.17
N VAL A 106 16.13 -3.71 -1.32
CA VAL A 106 16.93 -4.91 -1.03
C VAL A 106 16.66 -5.96 -2.10
N LYS A 107 17.73 -6.50 -2.68
CA LYS A 107 17.61 -7.57 -3.68
C LYS A 107 17.56 -8.94 -3.02
N GLY A 108 16.95 -9.90 -3.72
CA GLY A 108 16.94 -11.30 -3.30
C GLY A 108 15.95 -11.62 -2.18
N ILE A 109 15.03 -10.70 -1.85
CA ILE A 109 13.87 -10.99 -1.01
C ILE A 109 12.81 -11.67 -1.87
N ASP A 110 12.40 -12.88 -1.49
CA ASP A 110 11.30 -13.61 -2.12
C ASP A 110 9.97 -13.29 -1.46
N ALA A 111 9.96 -13.20 -0.12
CA ALA A 111 8.80 -12.83 0.65
C ALA A 111 9.18 -12.21 1.99
N ALA A 112 8.27 -11.41 2.55
CA ALA A 112 8.41 -10.89 3.90
C ALA A 112 7.05 -10.84 4.60
N TYR A 113 7.06 -11.07 5.90
CA TYR A 113 5.86 -11.15 6.74
C TYR A 113 6.10 -10.52 8.10
N VAL A 114 5.11 -9.79 8.60
CA VAL A 114 5.05 -9.42 10.02
C VAL A 114 4.33 -10.54 10.76
N TYR A 115 4.91 -11.02 11.85
CA TYR A 115 4.32 -12.04 12.71
C TYR A 115 4.26 -11.57 14.17
N GLY A 116 3.96 -12.49 15.08
CA GLY A 116 4.04 -12.23 16.52
C GLY A 116 2.92 -11.32 17.03
N SER A 117 3.23 -10.54 18.07
CA SER A 117 2.21 -9.86 18.87
C SER A 117 1.45 -8.78 18.11
N TRP A 118 2.12 -8.07 17.20
CA TRP A 118 1.49 -7.07 16.33
C TRP A 118 0.55 -7.74 15.34
N ALA A 119 0.99 -8.80 14.66
CA ALA A 119 0.19 -9.50 13.65
C ALA A 119 -1.08 -10.10 14.26
N ALA A 120 -0.98 -10.73 15.44
CA ALA A 120 -2.13 -11.22 16.20
C ALA A 120 -3.18 -10.12 16.43
N ARG A 121 -2.76 -8.94 16.93
CA ARG A 121 -3.67 -7.81 17.18
C ARG A 121 -4.22 -7.19 15.91
N PHE A 122 -3.43 -7.15 14.85
CA PHE A 122 -3.89 -6.71 13.54
C PHE A 122 -4.99 -7.64 13.00
N SER A 123 -4.86 -8.94 13.24
CA SER A 123 -5.85 -9.98 12.88
C SER A 123 -7.04 -10.07 13.85
N GLY A 124 -7.14 -9.19 14.84
CA GLY A 124 -8.26 -9.12 15.78
C GLY A 124 -8.15 -10.05 16.99
N GLU A 125 -6.99 -10.65 17.23
CA GLU A 125 -6.72 -11.34 18.49
C GLU A 125 -6.40 -10.33 19.59
N ASP A 126 -7.11 -10.44 20.72
CA ASP A 126 -6.82 -9.64 21.90
C ASP A 126 -5.49 -10.07 22.55
N GLY A 127 -4.87 -9.17 23.31
CA GLY A 127 -3.67 -9.48 24.03
C GLY A 127 -3.55 -8.74 25.36
N ASP A 128 -2.96 -9.41 26.34
CA ASP A 128 -2.88 -8.93 27.73
C ASP A 128 -1.91 -7.77 27.96
N ARG A 129 -1.09 -7.44 26.95
CA ARG A 129 -0.04 -6.41 27.03
C ARG A 129 -0.03 -5.54 25.76
N PRO A 130 0.47 -4.30 25.82
CA PRO A 130 0.75 -3.53 24.60
C PRO A 130 1.76 -4.25 23.69
N VAL A 131 1.69 -3.99 22.38
CA VAL A 131 2.73 -4.42 21.42
C VAL A 131 4.04 -3.72 21.76
N GLY A 132 5.09 -4.48 22.04
CA GLY A 132 6.42 -3.94 22.35
C GLY A 132 7.28 -3.68 21.12
N ASP A 133 7.25 -4.61 20.16
CA ASP A 133 8.09 -4.68 18.98
C ASP A 133 7.32 -5.20 17.77
N ILE A 134 7.97 -5.14 16.61
CA ILE A 134 7.48 -5.69 15.35
C ILE A 134 8.38 -6.86 14.96
N ASP A 135 7.86 -8.07 14.94
CA ASP A 135 8.57 -9.25 14.49
C ASP A 135 8.47 -9.38 12.96
N LEU A 136 9.61 -9.32 12.27
CA LEU A 136 9.70 -9.37 10.80
C LEU A 136 10.41 -10.65 10.35
N LEU A 137 9.72 -11.48 9.58
CA LEU A 137 10.31 -12.60 8.86
C LEU A 137 10.64 -12.16 7.43
N VAL A 138 11.87 -12.37 6.99
CA VAL A 138 12.31 -12.14 5.61
C VAL A 138 12.84 -13.45 5.04
N LEU A 139 12.31 -13.84 3.88
CA LEU A 139 12.68 -15.06 3.16
C LEU A 139 13.42 -14.68 1.89
N GLY A 140 14.59 -15.26 1.67
CA GLY A 140 15.36 -14.99 0.45
C GLY A 140 16.86 -15.21 0.56
N GLU A 141 17.52 -15.09 -0.58
CA GLU A 141 18.97 -15.05 -0.72
C GLU A 141 19.41 -13.60 -0.90
N LEU A 142 19.67 -12.93 0.22
CA LEU A 142 19.74 -11.48 0.32
C LEU A 142 20.97 -11.00 1.11
N ASP A 143 21.26 -9.71 1.00
CA ASP A 143 22.26 -9.07 1.85
C ASP A 143 21.64 -8.73 3.21
N ARG A 144 22.17 -9.33 4.28
CA ARG A 144 21.66 -9.14 5.64
C ARG A 144 21.84 -7.70 6.12
N ASP A 145 22.92 -7.04 5.74
CA ASP A 145 23.21 -5.68 6.17
C ASP A 145 22.22 -4.69 5.53
N GLU A 146 21.84 -4.93 4.27
CA GLU A 146 20.78 -4.17 3.61
C GLU A 146 19.42 -4.33 4.30
N VAL A 147 19.07 -5.56 4.75
CA VAL A 147 17.83 -5.81 5.50
C VAL A 147 17.85 -5.12 6.86
N TYR A 148 18.95 -5.20 7.62
CA TYR A 148 19.03 -4.52 8.92
C TYR A 148 19.00 -3.00 8.77
N ALA A 149 19.62 -2.43 7.73
CA ALA A 149 19.52 -1.01 7.42
C ALA A 149 18.07 -0.60 7.09
N ALA A 150 17.35 -1.40 6.29
CA ALA A 150 15.94 -1.17 5.97
C ALA A 150 15.05 -1.28 7.22
N ALA A 151 15.29 -2.28 8.08
CA ALA A 151 14.57 -2.43 9.35
C ALA A 151 14.79 -1.21 10.25
N SER A 152 16.04 -0.74 10.39
CA SER A 152 16.34 0.46 11.17
C SER A 152 15.63 1.69 10.61
N ALA A 153 15.58 1.89 9.29
CA ALA A 153 14.81 2.98 8.69
C ALA A 153 13.30 2.88 9.02
N ALA A 154 12.74 1.66 9.03
CA ALA A 154 11.36 1.42 9.43
C ALA A 154 11.11 1.70 10.92
N GLU A 155 12.04 1.35 11.82
CA GLU A 155 11.94 1.62 13.27
C GLU A 155 11.74 3.11 13.55
N HIS A 156 12.48 3.98 12.86
CA HIS A 156 12.36 5.43 13.01
C HIS A 156 10.95 5.94 12.66
N ARG A 157 10.32 5.34 11.65
CA ARG A 157 8.96 5.70 11.20
C ARG A 157 7.88 5.11 12.09
N LEU A 158 8.10 3.89 12.60
CA LEU A 158 7.13 3.15 13.40
C LEU A 158 7.22 3.43 14.90
N GLY A 159 8.32 4.02 15.38
CA GLY A 159 8.55 4.29 16.79
C GLY A 159 8.63 3.02 17.65
N ARG A 160 8.98 1.88 17.04
CA ARG A 160 9.13 0.57 17.70
C ARG A 160 10.28 -0.19 17.06
N ALA A 161 10.94 -1.02 17.85
CA ALA A 161 11.97 -1.92 17.35
C ALA A 161 11.40 -2.93 16.34
N VAL A 162 12.17 -3.25 15.31
CA VAL A 162 11.84 -4.24 14.27
C VAL A 162 12.82 -5.40 14.41
N GLN A 163 12.34 -6.51 14.96
CA GLN A 163 13.13 -7.72 15.17
C GLN A 163 13.13 -8.58 13.91
N VAL A 164 14.28 -8.62 13.22
CA VAL A 164 14.41 -9.31 11.93
C VAL A 164 14.86 -10.75 12.11
N THR A 165 14.08 -11.67 11.55
CA THR A 165 14.45 -13.07 11.32
C THR A 165 14.62 -13.32 9.83
N ILE A 166 15.83 -13.66 9.40
CA ILE A 166 16.14 -14.00 7.99
C ILE A 166 16.20 -15.52 7.84
N ARG A 167 15.54 -16.06 6.82
CA ARG A 167 15.51 -17.50 6.49
C ARG A 167 15.59 -17.72 4.98
N SER A 168 15.86 -18.97 4.60
CA SER A 168 15.84 -19.40 3.20
C SER A 168 14.43 -19.28 2.60
N PRO A 169 14.32 -19.20 1.26
CA PRO A 169 13.04 -19.02 0.56
C PRO A 169 11.97 -20.05 0.97
N ASP A 170 12.36 -21.33 1.03
CA ASP A 170 11.47 -22.46 1.30
C ASP A 170 11.26 -22.73 2.80
N TRP A 171 11.74 -21.85 3.69
CA TRP A 171 11.71 -22.12 5.13
C TRP A 171 10.30 -22.28 5.69
N LEU A 172 9.29 -21.59 5.12
CA LEU A 172 7.91 -21.77 5.57
C LEU A 172 7.36 -23.16 5.22
N THR A 173 7.75 -23.75 4.09
CA THR A 173 7.27 -25.07 3.67
C THR A 173 8.07 -26.21 4.26
N ASP A 174 9.39 -26.04 4.34
CA ASP A 174 10.34 -27.14 4.61
C ASP A 174 10.98 -27.03 6.00
N GLY A 175 10.72 -25.92 6.71
CA GLY A 175 11.21 -25.69 8.05
C GLY A 175 10.68 -26.69 9.07
N SER A 176 11.39 -26.78 10.19
CA SER A 176 11.01 -27.65 11.31
C SER A 176 11.48 -27.07 12.64
N GLY A 177 10.91 -27.60 13.72
CA GLY A 177 11.26 -27.24 15.09
C GLY A 177 10.38 -26.15 15.67
N THR A 178 10.50 -25.96 16.99
CA THR A 178 9.55 -25.16 17.78
C THR A 178 9.37 -23.73 17.30
N PHE A 179 10.43 -23.08 16.81
CA PHE A 179 10.35 -21.73 16.27
C PHE A 179 9.55 -21.69 14.95
N HIS A 180 9.79 -22.64 14.05
CA HIS A 180 9.01 -22.75 12.80
C HIS A 180 7.54 -22.99 13.10
N ASP A 181 7.22 -23.99 13.95
CA ASP A 181 5.85 -24.31 14.34
C ASP A 181 5.13 -23.10 14.96
N THR A 182 5.85 -22.30 15.76
CA THR A 182 5.29 -21.09 16.40
C THR A 182 4.98 -19.99 15.39
N VAL A 183 5.85 -19.76 14.41
CA VAL A 183 5.65 -18.71 13.39
C VAL A 183 4.58 -19.13 12.40
N ALA A 184 4.68 -20.35 11.87
CA ALA A 184 3.75 -20.88 10.86
C ALA A 184 2.34 -21.16 11.44
N GLY A 185 2.23 -21.41 12.75
CA GLY A 185 0.95 -21.66 13.42
C GLY A 185 0.20 -20.40 13.86
N ARG A 186 0.72 -19.19 13.61
CA ARG A 186 0.14 -17.92 14.05
C ARG A 186 -0.20 -17.00 12.88
N PRO A 187 -1.05 -15.97 13.09
CA PRO A 187 -1.32 -14.99 12.06
C PRO A 187 -0.04 -14.33 11.56
N MET A 188 0.11 -14.28 10.23
CA MET A 188 1.17 -13.60 9.53
C MET A 188 0.54 -12.58 8.59
N VAL A 189 1.04 -11.35 8.61
CA VAL A 189 0.59 -10.27 7.73
C VAL A 189 1.64 -10.09 6.63
N PRO A 190 1.28 -10.30 5.35
CA PRO A 190 2.21 -10.11 4.24
C PRO A 190 2.72 -8.67 4.17
N VAL A 191 4.02 -8.50 3.96
CA VAL A 191 4.64 -7.21 3.69
C VAL A 191 4.59 -6.99 2.18
N PRO A 192 3.80 -6.01 1.67
CA PRO A 192 3.72 -5.76 0.23
C PRO A 192 5.07 -5.25 -0.27
N MET A 193 5.79 -6.07 -1.02
CA MET A 193 6.91 -5.60 -1.82
C MET A 193 6.32 -4.86 -3.01
N ALA A 194 6.60 -3.57 -3.14
CA ALA A 194 6.20 -2.85 -4.34
C ALA A 194 6.90 -3.52 -5.53
N THR A 195 6.15 -4.27 -6.35
CA THR A 195 6.57 -4.51 -7.72
C THR A 195 6.81 -3.12 -8.29
N ARG A 196 8.02 -2.83 -8.76
CA ARG A 196 8.26 -1.66 -9.61
C ARG A 196 7.34 -1.80 -10.83
N THR A 197 6.09 -1.36 -10.73
CA THR A 197 5.33 -0.98 -11.91
C THR A 197 6.13 0.15 -12.50
N ALA A 198 6.66 -0.09 -13.70
CA ALA A 198 7.28 0.92 -14.50
C ALA A 198 6.34 2.13 -14.47
N ARG A 199 6.79 3.24 -13.87
CA ARG A 199 6.15 4.53 -14.08
C ARG A 199 6.06 4.67 -15.59
N GLU A 200 4.84 4.67 -16.13
CA GLU A 200 4.62 5.06 -17.52
C GLU A 200 5.22 6.46 -17.64
N ASP A 201 6.33 6.50 -18.37
CA ASP A 201 7.05 7.71 -18.70
C ASP A 201 6.10 8.59 -19.54
N PRO A 202 5.63 9.76 -19.06
CA PRO A 202 4.72 10.60 -19.83
C PRO A 202 5.37 11.16 -21.11
N SER A 203 6.67 10.91 -21.32
CA SER A 203 7.46 11.43 -22.43
C SER A 203 7.41 10.58 -23.72
N SER A 204 6.65 9.48 -23.78
CA SER A 204 6.57 8.67 -25.01
C SER A 204 5.44 9.09 -25.99
N ALA A 205 4.59 10.06 -25.61
CA ALA A 205 3.51 10.56 -26.44
C ALA A 205 3.92 11.71 -27.39
N THR A 206 5.02 11.54 -28.15
CA THR A 206 5.31 12.38 -29.33
C THR A 206 5.76 11.54 -30.52
N ALA A 207 5.00 10.50 -30.86
CA ALA A 207 5.05 9.90 -32.20
C ALA A 207 3.96 10.55 -33.06
N ARG A 208 4.34 11.59 -33.79
CA ARG A 208 3.52 12.23 -34.83
C ARG A 208 3.16 11.17 -35.90
N PRO A 209 1.90 11.01 -36.30
CA PRO A 209 1.53 9.98 -37.27
C PRO A 209 2.16 10.27 -38.64
N PRO A 210 2.48 9.23 -39.44
CA PRO A 210 3.05 9.42 -40.76
C PRO A 210 2.04 10.14 -41.67
N ARG A 211 2.53 11.17 -42.38
CA ARG A 211 1.76 11.91 -43.39
C ARG A 211 1.32 10.93 -44.49
N ARG A 212 0.01 10.86 -44.76
CA ARG A 212 -0.52 10.23 -45.97
C ARG A 212 0.07 10.93 -47.22
N PRO A 213 0.47 10.20 -48.27
CA PRO A 213 0.88 10.82 -49.52
C PRO A 213 -0.33 11.46 -50.22
N SER A 214 -0.11 12.69 -50.70
CA SER A 214 -1.06 13.52 -51.44
C SER A 214 -1.49 12.82 -52.73
N ALA A 215 -2.79 12.58 -52.90
CA ALA A 215 -3.34 12.19 -54.18
C ALA A 215 -3.17 13.34 -55.18
N LYS A 216 -2.46 13.07 -56.29
CA LYS A 216 -2.35 13.98 -57.43
C LYS A 216 -3.72 14.08 -58.11
N PHE A 217 -4.36 15.25 -58.01
CA PHE A 217 -5.48 15.62 -58.87
C PHE A 217 -4.95 15.85 -60.30
N SER A 218 -5.27 14.93 -61.21
CA SER A 218 -5.17 15.18 -62.65
C SER A 218 -6.42 15.91 -63.11
N GLY A 219 -6.27 17.16 -63.55
CA GLY A 219 -7.35 17.97 -64.10
C GLY A 219 -7.85 17.49 -65.47
N PRO A 220 -9.09 17.85 -65.88
CA PRO A 220 -9.65 17.45 -67.15
C PRO A 220 -9.07 18.27 -68.31
N LYS A 221 -8.64 17.56 -69.37
CA LYS A 221 -8.23 18.14 -70.66
C LYS A 221 -9.42 18.84 -71.32
N GLN A 222 -9.33 20.16 -71.45
CA GLN A 222 -10.09 20.92 -72.44
C GLN A 222 -9.67 20.47 -73.84
N ARG A 223 -10.61 19.99 -74.65
CA ARG A 223 -10.49 19.92 -76.11
C ARG A 223 -11.31 21.06 -76.70
N ARG A 224 -10.64 21.97 -77.41
CA ARG A 224 -11.25 22.96 -78.29
C ARG A 224 -11.56 22.32 -79.65
N ARG A 225 -12.79 22.56 -80.09
CA ARG A 225 -13.37 22.75 -81.44
C ARG A 225 -12.62 22.23 -82.68
N GLY A 226 -13.35 21.43 -83.44
CA GLY A 226 -13.38 21.33 -84.90
C GLY A 226 -14.82 20.98 -85.28
#